data_AF-A0A9D6X1Y5-F1
#
_entry.id   AF-A0A9D6X1Y5-F1
#
_cell.length_a   1.000
_cell.length_b   1.000
_cell.length_c   1.000
_cell.angle_alpha   90.00
_cell.angle_beta   90.00
_cell.angle_gamma   90.00
#
_symmetry.space_group_name_H-M   'P 1'
#
loop_
_entity.id
_entity.type
_entity.pdbx_description
1 polymer ?
#
loop_
_entity_poly.entity_id
_entity_poly.type
_entity_poly.pdbx_seq_one_letter_code
_entity_poly.pdbx_strand_id
1 'polypeptide(L)'
;MNTARALALSLLALLAGTTVPVHAAGPASPAVRTRMQALEHAHLQALDSFRRARFSEAYGRFIKLAEAGHPASARYAIWMCENGSALFGVPWDCAPQELEDWGQVAGWVSAAPAAAQPARRR
;
A
#
# COMPACT_ATOMS: atom_id res chain seq x y z
N MET A 1 -16.97 -43.21 52.11
CA MET A 1 -16.45 -44.40 51.40
C MET A 1 -16.33 -44.04 49.92
N ASN A 2 -15.11 -43.80 49.44
CA ASN A 2 -14.55 -44.29 48.17
C ASN A 2 -13.15 -43.71 47.97
N THR A 3 -12.20 -44.64 47.93
CA THR A 3 -10.75 -44.54 47.77
C THR A 3 -10.32 -44.40 46.31
N ALA A 4 -9.21 -43.70 46.05
CA ALA A 4 -8.18 -43.91 45.00
C ALA A 4 -7.74 -42.57 44.37
N ARG A 5 -6.57 -42.01 44.70
CA ARG A 5 -5.21 -42.35 44.19
C ARG A 5 -5.10 -42.25 42.65
N ALA A 6 -4.41 -41.21 42.17
CA ALA A 6 -3.37 -41.24 41.12
C ALA A 6 -3.15 -39.79 40.62
N LEU A 7 -2.05 -39.13 40.96
CA LEU A 7 -0.81 -39.11 40.15
C LEU A 7 -1.04 -38.74 38.68
N ALA A 8 -0.83 -37.47 38.36
CA ALA A 8 -0.29 -36.96 37.09
C ALA A 8 -0.16 -35.42 37.27
N LEU A 9 0.82 -34.91 38.01
CA LEU A 9 2.20 -34.71 37.55
C LEU A 9 2.29 -34.34 36.08
N SER A 10 2.73 -33.10 35.86
CA SER A 10 3.46 -32.63 34.67
C SER A 10 2.63 -32.28 33.45
N LEU A 11 2.29 -30.99 33.31
CA LEU A 11 2.31 -30.35 31.99
C LEU A 11 2.72 -28.87 32.11
N LEU A 12 3.95 -28.66 32.56
CA LEU A 12 4.65 -27.38 32.54
C LEU A 12 5.73 -27.47 31.46
N ALA A 13 5.35 -27.23 30.21
CA ALA A 13 6.20 -27.19 29.01
C ALA A 13 5.22 -27.07 27.83
N LEU A 14 5.10 -25.98 27.07
CA LEU A 14 6.14 -25.36 26.28
C LEU A 14 5.57 -23.99 25.82
N LEU A 15 5.85 -22.90 26.53
CA LEU A 15 5.79 -21.57 25.94
C LEU A 15 7.09 -21.41 25.15
N ALA A 16 7.17 -22.09 24.00
CA ALA A 16 8.20 -21.85 23.02
C ALA A 16 7.93 -20.45 22.44
N GLY A 17 8.49 -19.44 23.10
CA GLY A 17 8.57 -18.09 22.59
C GLY A 17 9.27 -18.15 21.24
N THR A 18 8.49 -18.04 20.17
CA THR A 18 9.01 -17.78 18.84
C THR A 18 9.59 -16.37 18.88
N THR A 19 10.89 -16.28 19.18
CA THR A 19 11.66 -15.06 19.00
C THR A 19 11.66 -14.75 17.51
N VAL A 20 10.71 -13.95 17.05
CA VAL A 20 10.71 -13.42 15.70
C VAL A 20 11.98 -12.56 15.60
N PRO A 21 12.95 -12.91 14.73
CA PRO A 21 14.11 -12.07 14.55
C PRO A 21 13.61 -10.74 13.98
N VAL A 22 13.66 -9.68 14.79
CA VAL A 22 13.48 -8.33 14.30
C VAL A 22 14.64 -8.07 13.35
N HIS A 23 14.38 -8.17 12.04
CA HIS A 23 15.34 -7.75 11.04
C HIS A 23 15.52 -6.24 11.25
N ALA A 24 16.63 -5.85 11.86
CA ALA A 24 17.06 -4.47 11.91
C ALA A 24 17.29 -4.02 10.47
N ALA A 25 16.30 -3.32 9.90
CA ALA A 25 16.45 -2.64 8.62
C ALA A 25 17.67 -1.72 8.74
N GLY A 26 18.76 -2.07 8.04
CA GLY A 26 19.97 -1.25 8.01
C GLY A 26 19.63 0.19 7.59
N PRO A 27 20.36 1.20 8.09
CA PRO A 27 20.05 2.59 7.79
C PRO A 27 20.10 2.83 6.28
N ALA A 28 19.03 3.38 5.73
CA ALA A 28 18.95 3.71 4.31
C ALA A 28 20.13 4.62 3.90
N SER A 29 20.76 4.29 2.77
CA SER A 29 21.85 5.08 2.19
C SER A 29 21.47 6.58 2.12
N PRO A 30 22.39 7.51 2.41
CA PRO A 30 22.12 8.95 2.34
C PRO A 30 21.56 9.39 0.98
N ALA A 31 21.95 8.72 -0.12
CA ALA A 31 21.42 8.99 -1.45
C ALA A 31 19.92 8.65 -1.55
N VAL A 32 19.50 7.51 -0.98
CA VAL A 32 18.08 7.09 -0.95
C VAL A 32 17.27 8.07 -0.12
N ARG A 33 17.78 8.49 1.06
CA ARG A 33 17.11 9.49 1.90
C ARG A 33 16.93 10.83 1.18
N THR A 34 17.98 11.31 0.51
CA THR A 34 17.92 12.57 -0.26
C THR A 34 16.89 12.49 -1.38
N ARG A 35 16.86 11.38 -2.12
CA ARG A 35 15.85 11.14 -3.16
C ARG A 35 14.43 11.16 -2.58
N MET A 36 14.19 10.46 -1.46
CA MET A 36 12.88 10.44 -0.81
C MET A 36 12.44 11.82 -0.34
N GLN A 37 13.35 12.62 0.23
CA GLN A 37 13.06 14.01 0.60
C GLN A 37 12.68 14.87 -0.60
N ALA A 38 13.36 14.70 -1.74
CA ALA A 38 13.03 15.42 -2.97
C ALA A 38 11.64 15.03 -3.50
N LEU A 39 11.29 13.74 -3.48
CA LEU A 39 9.95 13.28 -3.88
C LEU A 39 8.86 13.83 -2.95
N GLU A 40 9.10 13.85 -1.64
CA GLU A 40 8.17 14.42 -0.67
C GLU A 40 7.96 15.92 -0.90
N HIS A 41 9.03 16.68 -1.14
CA HIS A 41 8.91 18.10 -1.46
C HIS A 41 8.09 18.34 -2.73
N ALA A 42 8.33 17.54 -3.78
CA ALA A 42 7.56 17.60 -5.01
C ALA A 42 6.09 17.19 -4.81
N HIS A 43 5.80 16.24 -3.91
CA HIS A 43 4.44 15.88 -3.52
C HIS A 43 3.71 17.05 -2.85
N LEU A 44 4.37 17.79 -1.95
CA LEU A 44 3.80 18.99 -1.34
C LEU A 44 3.46 20.07 -2.37
N GLN A 45 4.27 20.22 -3.42
CA GLN A 45 3.97 21.12 -4.54
C GLN A 45 2.76 20.66 -5.35
N ALA A 46 2.63 19.35 -5.59
CA ALA A 46 1.45 18.80 -6.25
C ALA A 46 0.16 19.05 -5.43
N LEU A 47 0.24 18.89 -4.11
CA LEU A 47 -0.86 19.23 -3.20
C LEU A 47 -1.18 20.72 -3.18
N ASP A 48 -0.19 21.62 -3.26
CA ASP A 48 -0.46 23.07 -3.40
C ASP A 48 -1.24 23.37 -4.68
N SER A 49 -0.83 22.82 -5.83
CA SER A 49 -1.57 22.98 -7.08
C SER A 49 -3.00 22.40 -6.97
N PHE A 50 -3.17 21.25 -6.30
CA PHE A 50 -4.48 20.67 -6.06
C PHE A 50 -5.38 21.59 -5.21
N ARG A 51 -4.87 22.09 -4.08
CA ARG A 51 -5.60 23.00 -3.18
C ARG A 51 -6.01 24.31 -3.85
N ARG A 52 -5.24 24.78 -4.82
CA ARG A 52 -5.53 25.97 -5.63
C ARG A 52 -6.46 25.69 -6.82
N ALA A 53 -7.11 24.53 -6.85
CA ALA A 53 -7.97 24.08 -7.94
C ALA A 53 -7.28 24.03 -9.32
N ARG A 54 -5.94 23.94 -9.36
CA ARG A 54 -5.17 23.73 -10.59
C ARG A 54 -5.07 22.23 -10.88
N PHE A 55 -6.22 21.60 -11.10
CA PHE A 55 -6.35 20.14 -11.13
C PHE A 55 -5.52 19.47 -12.23
N SER A 56 -5.47 20.03 -13.44
CA SER A 56 -4.64 19.48 -14.54
C SER A 56 -3.15 19.51 -14.20
N GLU A 57 -2.70 20.59 -13.57
CA GLU A 57 -1.31 20.73 -13.14
C GLU A 57 -1.00 19.75 -12.00
N ALA A 58 -1.90 19.64 -11.02
CA ALA A 58 -1.78 18.71 -9.92
C ALA A 58 -1.71 17.26 -10.41
N TYR A 59 -2.62 16.88 -11.33
CA TYR A 59 -2.67 15.56 -11.93
C TYR A 59 -1.35 15.21 -12.64
N GLY A 60 -0.85 16.10 -13.51
CA GLY A 60 0.43 15.88 -14.19
C GLY A 60 1.63 15.75 -13.23
N ARG A 61 1.59 16.44 -12.08
CA ARG A 61 2.62 16.28 -11.02
C ARG A 61 2.46 14.96 -10.27
N PHE A 62 1.24 14.52 -9.98
CA PHE A 62 1.00 13.24 -9.32
C PHE A 62 1.42 12.06 -10.20
N ILE A 63 1.15 12.09 -11.51
CA ILE A 63 1.62 11.06 -12.46
C ILE A 63 3.14 10.93 -12.41
N LYS A 64 3.88 12.03 -12.59
CA LYS A 64 5.36 12.02 -12.55
C LYS A 64 5.91 11.46 -11.24
N LEU A 65 5.22 11.71 -10.13
CA LEU A 65 5.60 11.18 -8.83
C LEU A 65 5.23 9.70 -8.66
N ALA A 66 4.11 9.25 -9.23
CA ALA A 66 3.71 7.86 -9.27
C ALA A 66 4.73 7.03 -10.07
N GLU A 67 5.11 7.50 -11.26
CA GLU A 67 6.18 6.93 -12.08
C GLU A 67 7.54 6.91 -11.37
N ALA A 68 7.80 7.91 -10.51
CA ALA A 68 9.01 7.97 -9.70
C ALA A 68 8.98 7.06 -8.45
N GLY A 69 7.86 6.36 -8.21
CA GLY A 69 7.68 5.42 -7.10
C GLY A 69 7.14 6.05 -5.81
N HIS A 70 6.50 7.21 -5.85
CA HIS A 70 5.95 7.88 -4.66
C HIS A 70 4.52 7.37 -4.33
N PRO A 71 4.32 6.59 -3.24
CA PRO A 71 3.07 5.87 -3.02
C PRO A 71 1.83 6.76 -2.84
N ALA A 72 1.97 7.85 -2.08
CA ALA A 72 0.85 8.77 -1.84
C ALA A 72 0.40 9.47 -3.13
N SER A 73 1.35 9.84 -4.00
CA SER A 73 1.04 10.49 -5.28
C SER A 73 0.36 9.52 -6.25
N ALA A 74 0.79 8.25 -6.27
CA ALA A 74 0.12 7.22 -7.06
C ALA A 74 -1.35 7.07 -6.70
N ARG A 75 -1.69 7.06 -5.40
CA ARG A 75 -3.10 7.04 -4.95
C ARG A 75 -3.89 8.26 -5.43
N TYR A 76 -3.31 9.45 -5.40
CA TYR A 76 -3.96 10.65 -5.94
C TYR A 76 -4.14 10.59 -7.46
N ALA A 77 -3.14 10.10 -8.21
CA ALA A 77 -3.24 9.94 -9.66
C ALA A 77 -4.39 8.99 -10.02
N ILE A 78 -4.45 7.81 -9.38
CA ILE A 78 -5.52 6.84 -9.64
C ILE A 78 -6.88 7.42 -9.26
N TRP A 79 -7.02 8.02 -8.07
CA TRP A 79 -8.29 8.61 -7.65
C TRP A 79 -8.76 9.73 -8.58
N MET A 80 -7.84 10.61 -9.01
CA MET A 80 -8.18 11.67 -9.96
C MET A 80 -8.60 11.11 -11.31
N CYS A 81 -7.93 10.07 -11.79
CA CYS A 81 -8.30 9.38 -13.01
C CYS A 81 -9.72 8.82 -12.95
N GLU A 82 -10.01 7.99 -11.94
CA GLU A 82 -11.30 7.31 -11.77
C GLU A 82 -12.46 8.29 -11.59
N ASN A 83 -12.20 9.45 -10.97
CA ASN A 83 -13.22 10.44 -10.64
C ASN A 83 -13.16 11.69 -11.54
N GLY A 84 -12.36 11.64 -12.61
CA GLY A 84 -12.06 12.74 -13.53
C GLY A 84 -13.27 13.57 -13.92
N SER A 85 -14.19 12.91 -14.63
CA SER A 85 -15.39 13.54 -15.17
C SER A 85 -16.35 14.02 -14.09
N ALA A 86 -16.50 13.27 -13.00
CA ALA A 86 -17.49 13.55 -11.96
C ALA A 86 -17.06 14.70 -11.02
N LEU A 87 -15.77 14.81 -10.69
CA LEU A 87 -15.28 15.77 -9.71
C LEU A 87 -14.52 16.95 -10.33
N PHE A 88 -13.92 16.76 -11.50
CA PHE A 88 -13.07 17.77 -12.13
C PHE A 88 -13.59 18.25 -13.49
N GLY A 89 -14.61 17.59 -14.04
CA GLY A 89 -15.13 17.88 -15.37
C GLY A 89 -14.13 17.56 -16.50
N VAL A 90 -13.10 16.76 -16.22
CA VAL A 90 -12.05 16.40 -17.17
C VAL A 90 -11.96 14.87 -17.25
N PRO A 91 -12.19 14.27 -18.44
CA PRO A 91 -11.94 12.86 -18.65
C PRO A 91 -10.43 12.66 -18.85
N TRP A 92 -9.71 12.40 -17.76
CA TRP A 92 -8.29 12.08 -17.85
C TRP A 92 -8.11 10.80 -18.67
N ASP A 93 -7.18 10.82 -19.62
CA ASP A 93 -6.76 9.62 -20.33
C ASP A 93 -5.81 8.85 -19.43
N CYS A 94 -6.21 7.63 -19.05
CA CYS A 94 -5.41 6.76 -18.20
C CYS A 94 -5.41 5.39 -18.86
N ALA A 95 -4.26 4.96 -19.32
CA ALA A 95 -4.14 3.63 -19.88
C ALA A 95 -4.33 2.60 -18.75
N PRO A 96 -5.01 1.46 -19.01
CA PRO A 96 -5.17 0.41 -18.00
C PRO A 96 -3.83 -0.04 -17.38
N GLN A 97 -2.77 -0.09 -18.18
CA GLN A 97 -1.42 -0.43 -17.70
C GLN A 97 -0.87 0.60 -16.70
N GLU A 98 -1.11 1.89 -16.91
CA GLU A 98 -0.66 2.94 -15.99
C GLU A 98 -1.35 2.80 -14.63
N LEU A 99 -2.64 2.47 -14.62
CA LEU A 99 -3.40 2.23 -13.38
C LEU A 99 -2.87 1.00 -12.63
N GLU A 100 -2.51 -0.07 -13.32
CA GLU A 100 -1.88 -1.24 -12.71
C GLU A 100 -0.52 -0.89 -12.10
N ASP A 101 0.34 -0.20 -12.84
CA ASP A 101 1.67 0.19 -12.40
C ASP A 101 1.61 1.13 -11.18
N TRP A 102 0.73 2.14 -11.22
CA TRP A 102 0.50 3.05 -10.10
C TRP A 102 -0.13 2.31 -8.92
N GLY A 103 -0.98 1.31 -9.15
CA GLY A 103 -1.56 0.47 -8.10
C GLY A 103 -0.49 -0.27 -7.29
N GLN A 104 0.52 -0.83 -7.98
CA GLN A 104 1.67 -1.45 -7.33
C GLN A 104 2.45 -0.44 -6.48
N VAL A 105 2.71 0.76 -7.03
CA VAL A 105 3.41 1.84 -6.30
C VAL A 105 2.60 2.34 -5.09
N ALA A 106 1.27 2.41 -5.22
CA ALA A 106 0.36 2.80 -4.15
C ALA A 106 0.32 1.80 -2.98
N GLY A 107 0.92 0.61 -3.16
CA GLY A 107 0.85 -0.50 -2.22
C GLY A 107 -0.49 -1.23 -2.26
N TRP A 108 -1.25 -1.06 -3.34
CA TRP A 108 -2.42 -1.90 -3.60
C TRP A 108 -1.89 -3.20 -4.18
N VAL A 109 -1.63 -4.16 -3.30
CA VAL A 109 -1.43 -5.54 -3.74
C VAL A 109 -2.73 -5.95 -4.41
N SER A 110 -2.73 -6.02 -5.75
CA SER A 110 -3.76 -6.78 -6.47
C SER A 110 -3.70 -8.18 -5.91
N ALA A 111 -4.70 -8.55 -5.11
CA ALA A 111 -4.95 -9.95 -4.84
C ALA A 111 -5.18 -10.59 -6.22
N ALA A 112 -4.18 -11.33 -6.72
CA ALA A 112 -4.40 -12.26 -7.82
C ALA A 112 -5.67 -13.05 -7.51
N PRO A 113 -6.55 -13.29 -8.50
CA PRO A 113 -7.90 -13.80 -8.24
C PRO A 113 -7.78 -15.06 -7.40
N ALA A 114 -8.41 -15.04 -6.22
CA ALA A 114 -8.69 -16.27 -5.50
C ALA A 114 -9.41 -17.17 -6.49
N ALA A 115 -8.71 -18.22 -6.90
CA ALA A 115 -9.17 -19.21 -7.85
C ALA A 115 -10.65 -19.50 -7.63
N ALA A 116 -11.40 -19.54 -8.74
CA ALA A 116 -12.75 -20.03 -8.84
C ALA A 116 -13.08 -20.98 -7.69
N GLN A 117 -13.83 -20.51 -6.69
CA GLN A 117 -14.34 -21.37 -5.64
C GLN A 117 -15.19 -22.43 -6.35
N PRO A 118 -14.83 -23.72 -6.33
CA PRO A 118 -15.69 -24.73 -6.92
C PRO A 118 -17.02 -24.67 -6.19
N ALA A 119 -18.09 -24.55 -6.98
CA ALA A 119 -19.47 -24.52 -6.54
C ALA A 119 -19.67 -25.52 -5.40
N ARG A 120 -19.96 -25.03 -4.19
CA ARG A 120 -20.49 -25.88 -3.12
C ARG A 120 -21.80 -26.48 -3.65
N ARG A 121 -21.73 -27.73 -4.11
CA ARG A 121 -22.92 -28.53 -4.40
C ARG A 121 -23.72 -28.61 -3.09
N ARG A 122 -25.00 -28.25 -3.21
CA ARG A 122 -26.01 -28.43 -2.17
C ARG A 122 -26.21 -29.91 -1.86
#